data_AF-A0A382N4T3-F1
#
_entry.id   AF-A0A382N4T3-F1
#
_cell.length_a   1.000
_cell.length_b   1.000
_cell.length_c   1.000
_cell.angle_alpha   90.00
_cell.angle_beta   90.00
_cell.angle_gamma   90.00
#
_symmetry.space_group_name_H-M   'P 1'
#
loop_
_entity.id
_entity.type
_entity.pdbx_description
1 polymer ?
#
loop_
_entity_poly.entity_id
_entity_poly.type
_entity_poly.pdbx_seq_one_letter_code
_entity_poly.pdbx_strand_id
1 'polypeptide(L)' 'MTIAKKLRCDTCGAEVDNLRRDVVDADYNALNKPDLWNCDACYKAKRVQREQDKQEK' A
#
# COMPACT_ATOMS: atom_id res chain seq x y z
N MET A 1 26.87 9.43 10.74
CA MET A 1 25.43 9.48 11.00
C MET A 1 24.70 9.04 9.74
N THR A 2 24.14 7.84 9.72
CA THR A 2 23.30 7.39 8.60
C THR A 2 21.95 8.07 8.75
N ILE A 3 21.71 9.12 7.95
CA ILE A 3 20.37 9.71 7.84
C ILE A 3 19.52 8.64 7.15
N ALA A 4 18.72 7.91 7.92
CA ALA A 4 17.72 7.01 7.35
C ALA A 4 16.74 7.88 6.55
N LYS A 5 16.81 7.80 5.22
CA LYS A 5 15.91 8.54 4.34
C LYS A 5 14.49 8.04 4.63
N LYS A 6 13.63 8.94 5.13
CA LYS A 6 12.22 8.63 5.34
C LYS A 6 11.58 8.23 4.00
N LEU A 7 10.79 7.17 4.03
CA LEU A 7 10.04 6.67 2.87
C LEU A 7 8.65 7.30 2.88
N ARG A 8 8.06 7.54 1.70
CA ARG A 8 6.75 8.17 1.59
C ARG A 8 5.69 7.18 1.12
N CYS A 9 4.58 7.09 1.85
CA CYS A 9 3.44 6.28 1.47
C CYS A 9 2.73 6.86 0.23
N ASP A 10 2.49 6.05 -0.79
CA ASP A 10 1.81 6.45 -2.02
C ASP A 10 0.30 6.65 -1.81
N THR A 11 -0.30 6.02 -0.80
CA THR A 11 -1.74 6.14 -0.50
C THR A 11 -2.09 7.38 0.31
N CYS A 12 -1.34 7.66 1.39
CA CYS A 12 -1.67 8.76 2.31
C CYS A 12 -0.60 9.86 2.37
N GLY A 13 0.52 9.70 1.68
CA GLY A 13 1.61 10.68 1.67
C GLY A 13 2.46 10.74 2.94
N ALA A 14 2.19 9.91 3.95
CA ALA A 14 2.91 9.91 5.23
C ALA A 14 4.38 9.46 5.08
N GLU A 15 5.26 10.11 5.82
CA GLU A 15 6.67 9.73 5.94
C GLU A 15 6.84 8.66 7.04
N VAL A 16 7.41 7.52 6.66
CA VAL A 16 7.54 6.33 7.51
C VAL A 16 8.91 5.68 7.34
N ASP A 17 9.29 4.86 8.31
CA ASP A 17 10.56 4.12 8.27
C ASP A 17 10.48 2.87 7.39
N ASN A 18 9.27 2.37 7.14
CA ASN A 18 9.04 1.14 6.36
C ASN A 18 7.78 1.27 5.51
N LEU A 19 7.84 0.76 4.28
CA LEU A 19 6.71 0.63 3.37
C LEU A 19 6.46 -0.83 3.03
N ARG A 20 5.20 -1.17 2.81
CA ARG A 20 4.75 -2.46 2.26
C ARG A 20 4.21 -2.25 0.86
N ARG A 21 4.70 -3.06 -0.09
CA ARG A 21 4.13 -3.12 -1.43
C ARG A 21 2.75 -3.74 -1.35
N ASP A 22 1.75 -3.06 -1.90
CA ASP A 22 0.41 -3.62 -2.04
C ASP A 22 -0.15 -3.28 -3.41
N VAL A 23 -0.50 -4.33 -4.14
CA VAL A 23 -1.02 -4.26 -5.50
C VAL A 23 -2.54 -4.38 -5.38
N VAL A 24 -3.25 -3.26 -5.22
CA VAL A 24 -4.70 -3.28 -4.99
C VAL A 24 -5.39 -2.23 -5.82
N ASP A 25 -5.74 -2.64 -7.01
CA ASP A 25 -6.98 -2.24 -7.67
C ASP A 25 -7.46 -3.52 -8.38
N ALA A 26 -8.76 -3.82 -8.40
CA ALA A 26 -9.25 -4.95 -9.20
C ALA A 26 -8.89 -4.77 -10.69
N ASP A 27 -8.75 -3.50 -11.09
CA ASP A 27 -8.28 -3.03 -12.39
C ASP A 27 -6.77 -2.73 -12.43
N TYR A 28 -6.00 -3.11 -11.40
CA TYR A 28 -4.55 -2.93 -11.37
C TYR A 28 -3.92 -3.94 -12.30
N ASN A 29 -3.59 -3.48 -13.51
CA ASN A 29 -2.75 -4.23 -14.41
C ASN A 29 -1.30 -4.18 -13.93
N ALA A 30 -0.84 -5.28 -13.32
CA ALA A 30 0.51 -5.42 -12.79
C ALA A 30 1.62 -5.33 -13.85
N LEU A 31 1.29 -5.37 -15.14
CA LEU A 31 2.24 -5.21 -16.24
C LEU A 31 2.54 -3.74 -16.55
N ASN A 32 1.62 -2.81 -16.26
CA ASN A 32 1.68 -1.44 -16.75
C ASN A 32 1.57 -0.35 -15.67
N LYS A 33 1.27 -0.70 -14.41
CA LYS A 33 1.15 0.29 -13.33
C LYS A 33 2.37 0.26 -12.39
N PRO A 34 2.79 1.44 -11.88
CA PRO A 34 3.87 1.53 -10.91
C PRO A 34 3.47 0.90 -9.58
N ASP A 35 4.44 0.29 -8.91
CA ASP A 35 4.27 -0.33 -7.60
C ASP A 35 3.73 0.65 -6.58
N LEU A 36 2.61 0.28 -5.93
CA LEU A 36 2.02 1.05 -4.84
C LEU A 36 2.66 0.65 -3.50
N TRP A 37 3.38 1.59 -2.90
CA TRP A 37 4.02 1.44 -1.60
C TRP A 37 3.20 2.10 -0.49
N ASN A 38 2.82 1.32 0.50
CA ASN A 38 1.88 1.72 1.54
C ASN A 38 2.53 1.68 2.91
N CYS A 39 2.21 2.63 3.78
CA CYS A 39 2.50 2.48 5.20
C CYS A 39 1.68 1.31 5.79
N ASP A 40 2.09 0.81 6.95
CA ASP A 40 1.43 -0.34 7.59
C ASP A 40 -0.07 -0.12 7.83
N ALA A 41 -0.49 1.11 8.15
CA ALA A 41 -1.90 1.45 8.35
C ALA A 41 -2.71 1.30 7.06
N CYS A 42 -2.23 1.92 5.96
CA CYS A 42 -2.87 1.83 4.66
C CYS A 42 -2.87 0.40 4.11
N TYR A 43 -1.77 -0.34 4.31
CA TYR A 43 -1.67 -1.74 3.97
C TYR A 43 -2.75 -2.57 4.68
N LYS A 44 -2.86 -2.44 6.02
CA LYS A 44 -3.87 -3.18 6.80
C LYS A 44 -5.30 -2.82 6.41
N ALA A 45 -5.59 -1.54 6.21
CA ALA A 45 -6.92 -1.09 5.77
C ALA A 45 -7.32 -1.73 4.44
N LYS A 46 -6.41 -1.74 3.45
CA LYS A 46 -6.62 -2.42 2.16
C LYS A 46 -6.75 -3.94 2.30
N ARG A 47 -6.13 -4.57 3.30
CA ARG A 47 -6.34 -6.01 3.59
C ARG A 47 -7.73 -6.26 4.17
N VAL A 48 -8.18 -5.45 5.12
CA VAL A 48 -9.52 -5.58 5.72
C VAL A 48 -10.60 -5.40 4.67
N GLN A 49 -10.50 -4.34 3.85
CA GLN A 49 -11.45 -4.10 2.74
C GLN A 49 -11.55 -5.32 1.82
N ARG A 50 -10.43 -5.94 1.44
CA ARG A 50 -10.44 -7.16 0.61
C ARG A 50 -11.15 -8.34 1.25
N GLU A 51 -11.00 -8.53 2.55
CA GLU A 51 -11.71 -9.62 3.24
C GLU A 51 -13.21 -9.34 3.34
N GLN A 52 -13.61 -8.06 3.39
CA GLN A 52 -15.02 -7.65 3.32
C GLN A 52 -15.58 -7.83 1.90
N ASP A 53 -14.89 -7.35 0.86
CA ASP A 53 -15.32 -7.46 -0.54
C ASP A 53 -15.48 -8.92 -1.00
N LYS A 54 -14.70 -9.85 -0.43
CA LYS A 54 -14.84 -11.29 -0.67
C LYS A 54 -16.07 -11.91 0.00
N GLN A 55 -16.54 -11.35 1.11
CA GLN A 55 -17.71 -11.85 1.85
C GLN A 55 -19.03 -11.37 1.22
N GLU A 56 -19.00 -10.27 0.48
CA GLU A 56 -20.16 -9.70 -0.21
C GLU A 56 -20.40 -10.26 -1.62
N LYS A 57 -19.58 -11.21 -2.07
CA LYS A 57 -19.61 -11.80 -3.42
C LYS A 57 -19.92 -13.29 -3.40
#